data_AF-A0A0B6YBE9-F1
#
_entry.id   AF-A0A0B6YBE9-F1
#
_cell.length_a   1.000
_cell.length_b   1.000
_cell.length_c   1.000
_cell.angle_alpha   90.00
_cell.angle_beta   90.00
_cell.angle_gamma   90.00
#
_symmetry.space_group_name_H-M   'P 1'
#
loop_
_entity.id
_entity.type
_entity.pdbx_description
1 polymer ?
#
loop_
_entity_poly.entity_id
_entity_poly.type
_entity_poly.pdbx_seq_one_letter_code
_entity_poly.pdbx_strand_id
1 'polypeptide(L)'
;MTSTYKTKIRMPQQFHQTVHQLKQVSHHETLKVFHVGDPSGSDTLSRSCNLPPNFSEMGKNVSNMSTEWNTLPFAFPITEENHQRAEIINEILTFSMLQQKEDEVSNNAGFVVILVSRCLNAIGIDNQIDSGYRHTHGDTFPHMWLIIDGCVIDNTYIKDLPEQSTKYLCKTTPKCYESYEFSFSETHMPNLKLNATNVAMGMTNSVLKGRIHFYTSKPNRALALGLNREQLFNYYFAMIRHMYDIYKVCITGIDPKIRFVCWWCEQYPKLGKHFLSEIGGPCDIKETNTSSKLTWKFSHCSRCMVANYCSLKCQKSDWTDNHNIICLSRGSVYLPPLGDIPFISDPVS
;
A
#
# COMPACT_ATOMS: atom_id res chain seq x y z
N MET A 1 34.55 -37.89 -37.77
CA MET A 1 34.94 -37.48 -36.41
C MET A 1 34.59 -36.01 -36.24
N THR A 2 33.42 -35.71 -35.69
CA THR A 2 32.90 -34.33 -35.53
C THR A 2 33.30 -33.78 -34.18
N SER A 3 34.14 -32.74 -34.19
CA SER A 3 34.61 -32.01 -33.01
C SER A 3 33.54 -31.03 -32.53
N THR A 4 33.00 -31.26 -31.33
CA THR A 4 32.14 -30.30 -30.62
C THR A 4 32.98 -29.40 -29.73
N TYR A 5 33.09 -28.12 -30.08
CA TYR A 5 33.63 -27.08 -29.22
C TYR A 5 32.61 -26.71 -28.13
N LYS A 6 32.93 -27.02 -26.87
CA LYS A 6 32.22 -26.47 -25.70
C LYS A 6 32.88 -25.15 -25.29
N THR A 7 32.24 -24.04 -25.62
CA THR A 7 32.64 -22.72 -25.12
C THR A 7 32.20 -22.57 -23.67
N LYS A 8 33.14 -22.63 -22.73
CA LYS A 8 32.91 -22.40 -21.31
C LYS A 8 32.88 -20.89 -21.08
N ILE A 9 31.69 -20.29 -21.04
CA ILE A 9 31.52 -18.87 -20.71
C ILE A 9 31.78 -18.72 -19.21
N ARG A 10 32.92 -18.10 -18.87
CA ARG A 10 33.27 -17.74 -17.50
C ARG A 10 32.59 -16.40 -17.20
N MET A 11 31.61 -16.41 -16.31
CA MET A 11 30.99 -15.17 -15.84
C MET A 11 31.94 -14.41 -14.90
N PRO A 12 31.96 -13.06 -14.92
CA PRO A 12 32.84 -12.26 -14.07
C PRO A 12 32.47 -12.35 -12.59
N GLN A 13 33.47 -12.33 -11.70
CA GLN A 13 33.29 -12.41 -10.24
C GLN A 13 32.37 -11.32 -9.64
N GLN A 14 32.23 -10.17 -10.30
CA GLN A 14 31.41 -9.04 -9.86
C GLN A 14 29.90 -9.29 -10.00
N PHE A 15 29.49 -10.19 -10.91
CA PHE A 15 28.09 -10.58 -11.10
C PHE A 15 27.50 -11.32 -9.88
N HIS A 16 28.36 -12.03 -9.13
CA HIS A 16 27.95 -12.66 -7.88
C HIS A 16 27.65 -11.64 -6.76
N GLN A 17 28.23 -10.43 -6.79
CA GLN A 17 28.02 -9.43 -5.73
C GLN A 17 26.66 -8.73 -5.83
N THR A 18 26.13 -8.48 -7.03
CA THR A 18 24.82 -7.82 -7.20
C THR A 18 23.65 -8.75 -6.88
N VAL A 19 23.75 -10.02 -7.29
CA VAL A 19 22.80 -11.07 -6.87
C VAL A 19 22.89 -11.32 -5.35
N HIS A 20 24.08 -11.21 -4.76
CA HIS A 20 24.27 -11.30 -3.31
C HIS A 20 23.69 -10.09 -2.56
N GLN A 21 23.78 -8.87 -3.09
CA GLN A 21 23.16 -7.67 -2.49
C GLN A 21 21.63 -7.71 -2.58
N LEU A 22 21.06 -8.14 -3.70
CA LEU A 22 19.60 -8.33 -3.82
C LEU A 22 19.11 -9.48 -2.92
N LYS A 23 19.90 -10.55 -2.80
CA LYS A 23 19.64 -11.62 -1.82
C LYS A 23 19.82 -11.15 -0.37
N GLN A 24 20.76 -10.25 -0.08
CA GLN A 24 20.96 -9.65 1.25
C GLN A 24 19.85 -8.66 1.59
N VAL A 25 19.27 -7.94 0.62
CA VAL A 25 18.07 -7.13 0.82
C VAL A 25 16.85 -8.02 1.08
N SER A 26 16.77 -9.21 0.46
CA SER A 26 15.73 -10.20 0.78
C SER A 26 16.01 -11.04 2.04
N HIS A 27 17.25 -11.07 2.53
CA HIS A 27 17.71 -11.83 3.70
C HIS A 27 18.30 -10.94 4.79
N HIS A 28 17.94 -9.66 4.85
CA HIS A 28 18.44 -8.76 5.89
C HIS A 28 17.80 -9.14 7.22
N GLU A 29 18.44 -10.09 7.92
CA GLU A 29 18.41 -10.14 9.38
C GLU A 29 18.82 -8.75 9.85
N THR A 30 17.84 -8.05 10.41
CA THR A 30 17.95 -6.66 10.78
C THR A 30 18.70 -6.56 12.10
N LEU A 31 20.03 -6.61 12.03
CA LEU A 31 20.88 -6.16 13.13
C LEU A 31 20.66 -4.65 13.32
N LYS A 32 20.00 -4.31 14.43
CA LYS A 32 19.81 -2.96 14.93
C LYS A 32 21.17 -2.27 15.12
N VAL A 33 21.47 -1.26 14.32
CA VAL A 33 22.35 -0.15 14.73
C VAL A 33 21.75 1.14 14.15
N PHE A 34 20.96 1.84 14.98
CA PHE A 34 20.65 3.25 14.75
C PHE A 34 21.37 4.04 15.84
N HIS A 35 22.45 4.73 15.44
CA HIS A 35 22.95 5.86 16.20
C HIS A 35 22.06 7.06 15.86
N VAL A 36 21.27 7.49 16.83
CA VAL A 36 20.62 8.80 16.81
C VAL A 36 21.71 9.82 17.13
N GLY A 37 22.15 10.57 16.12
CA GLY A 37 22.99 11.75 16.32
C GLY A 37 22.14 12.92 16.80
N ASP A 38 22.53 13.54 17.91
CA ASP A 38 21.95 14.78 18.42
C ASP A 38 22.06 15.91 17.38
N PRO A 39 20.97 16.60 17.01
CA PRO A 39 21.05 17.81 16.20
C PRO A 39 21.08 19.03 17.12
N SER A 40 22.24 19.37 17.66
CA SER A 40 22.50 20.70 18.19
C SER A 40 23.07 21.60 17.09
N GLY A 41 22.23 22.49 16.55
CA GLY A 41 22.67 23.73 15.92
C GLY A 41 22.32 23.91 14.44
N SER A 42 21.36 24.78 14.13
CA SER A 42 21.55 26.03 13.36
C SER A 42 20.26 26.54 12.69
N ASP A 43 19.92 27.78 13.04
CA ASP A 43 19.33 28.86 12.24
C ASP A 43 18.05 28.61 11.41
N THR A 44 16.93 28.90 12.08
CA THR A 44 15.60 29.17 11.49
C THR A 44 15.54 30.53 10.78
N LEU A 45 15.36 30.50 9.45
CA LEU A 45 14.70 31.56 8.68
C LEU A 45 13.19 31.26 8.62
N SER A 46 12.40 31.98 9.41
CA SER A 46 10.95 31.84 9.52
C SER A 46 10.23 32.52 8.35
N ARG A 47 9.61 31.72 7.48
CA ARG A 47 8.59 32.19 6.53
C ARG A 47 7.20 31.97 7.15
N SER A 48 6.60 33.07 7.59
CA SER A 48 5.23 33.14 8.11
C SER A 48 4.22 32.74 7.02
N CYS A 49 3.49 31.65 7.25
CA CYS A 49 2.23 31.36 6.58
C CYS A 49 1.10 31.67 7.57
N ASN A 50 0.30 32.70 7.29
CA ASN A 50 -0.85 33.06 8.10
C ASN A 50 -1.94 31.98 7.98
N LEU A 51 -2.03 31.10 8.98
CA LEU A 51 -3.19 30.24 9.21
C LEU A 51 -4.31 31.07 9.86
N PRO A 52 -5.59 30.80 9.54
CA PRO A 52 -6.72 31.51 10.15
C PRO A 52 -6.75 31.28 11.67
N PRO A 53 -7.04 32.34 12.46
CA PRO A 53 -7.11 32.24 13.91
C PRO A 53 -8.47 31.64 14.27
N ASN A 54 -8.52 30.35 14.62
CA ASN A 54 -9.57 29.74 15.47
C ASN A 54 -9.45 28.22 15.71
N PHE A 55 -8.36 27.55 15.32
CA PHE A 55 -8.23 26.09 15.54
C PHE A 55 -7.53 25.68 16.84
N SER A 56 -6.99 26.61 17.66
CA SER A 56 -6.12 26.24 18.79
C SER A 56 -6.82 25.91 20.11
N GLU A 57 -8.14 26.08 20.23
CA GLU A 57 -8.87 25.82 21.49
C GLU A 57 -9.60 24.46 21.55
N MET A 58 -9.72 23.70 20.45
CA MET A 58 -10.35 22.36 20.47
C MET A 58 -9.44 21.21 20.96
N GLY A 59 -8.16 21.47 21.25
CA GLY A 59 -7.17 20.42 21.49
C GLY A 59 -7.00 19.90 22.92
N LYS A 60 -7.74 20.42 23.92
CA LYS A 60 -7.41 20.17 25.35
C LYS A 60 -8.37 19.25 26.12
N ASN A 61 -9.44 18.75 25.50
CA ASN A 61 -10.41 17.85 26.15
C ASN A 61 -10.61 16.52 25.41
N VAL A 62 -9.57 15.99 24.75
CA VAL A 62 -9.62 14.60 24.26
C VAL A 62 -9.27 13.68 25.43
N SER A 63 -10.26 13.49 26.31
CA SER A 63 -10.23 12.43 27.31
C SER A 63 -10.01 11.08 26.60
N ASN A 64 -9.28 10.17 27.25
CA ASN A 64 -9.14 8.77 26.82
C ASN A 64 -10.54 8.13 26.71
N MET A 65 -11.20 8.30 25.57
CA MET A 65 -12.48 7.68 25.31
C MET A 65 -12.22 6.20 25.06
N SER A 66 -12.78 5.35 25.92
CA SER A 66 -12.81 3.90 25.77
C SER A 66 -13.75 3.54 24.62
N THR A 67 -13.31 3.76 23.38
CA THR A 67 -14.04 3.26 22.22
C THR A 67 -14.04 1.73 22.29
N GLU A 68 -15.23 1.12 22.22
CA GLU A 68 -15.41 -0.33 22.22
C GLU A 68 -14.93 -0.92 20.88
N TRP A 69 -13.62 -1.12 20.74
CA TRP A 69 -13.00 -1.77 19.58
C TRP A 69 -13.14 -3.30 19.59
N ASN A 70 -13.74 -3.86 20.64
CA ASN A 70 -13.92 -5.28 20.87
C ASN A 70 -15.28 -5.81 20.39
N THR A 71 -16.06 -5.00 19.68
CA THR A 71 -17.34 -5.40 19.08
C THR A 71 -17.34 -5.15 17.58
N LEU A 72 -18.31 -5.73 16.88
CA LEU A 72 -18.59 -5.37 15.49
C LEU A 72 -18.80 -3.84 15.34
N PRO A 73 -18.39 -3.25 14.21
CA PRO A 73 -17.70 -3.86 13.07
C PRO A 73 -16.17 -3.97 13.27
N PHE A 74 -15.61 -3.60 14.41
CA PHE A 74 -14.15 -3.50 14.60
C PHE A 74 -13.48 -4.80 15.03
N ALA A 75 -14.25 -5.73 15.58
CA ALA A 75 -13.84 -7.06 16.01
C ALA A 75 -14.76 -8.14 15.47
N PHE A 76 -14.22 -9.34 15.32
CA PHE A 76 -14.95 -10.56 14.98
C PHE A 76 -15.67 -11.11 16.22
N PRO A 77 -16.95 -11.51 16.11
CA PRO A 77 -17.73 -11.94 17.27
C PRO A 77 -17.20 -13.25 17.87
N ILE A 78 -17.01 -13.24 19.19
CA ILE A 78 -16.63 -14.41 19.96
C ILE A 78 -17.90 -15.16 20.39
N THR A 79 -17.98 -16.42 20.00
CA THR A 79 -19.03 -17.37 20.40
C THR A 79 -18.36 -18.62 20.97
N GLU A 80 -19.12 -19.48 21.64
CA GLU A 80 -18.58 -20.75 22.15
C GLU A 80 -18.02 -21.64 21.03
N GLU A 81 -18.66 -21.64 19.86
CA GLU A 81 -18.28 -22.50 18.73
C GLU A 81 -17.01 -22.03 18.00
N ASN A 82 -16.73 -20.72 17.99
CA ASN A 82 -15.63 -20.13 17.22
C ASN A 82 -14.54 -19.49 18.08
N HIS A 83 -14.56 -19.67 19.41
CA HIS A 83 -13.76 -18.92 20.38
C HIS A 83 -12.29 -18.77 19.98
N GLN A 84 -11.58 -19.87 19.77
CA GLN A 84 -10.16 -19.85 19.41
C GLN A 84 -9.89 -19.12 18.08
N ARG A 85 -10.75 -19.32 17.08
CA ARG A 85 -10.63 -18.64 15.79
C ARG A 85 -10.88 -17.13 15.94
N ALA A 86 -11.88 -16.76 16.74
CA ALA A 86 -12.22 -15.37 17.01
C ALA A 86 -11.11 -14.65 17.77
N GLU A 87 -10.46 -15.31 18.75
CA GLU A 87 -9.29 -14.75 19.46
C GLU A 87 -8.14 -14.44 18.51
N ILE A 88 -7.79 -15.38 17.63
CA ILE A 88 -6.72 -15.19 16.62
C ILE A 88 -7.06 -14.03 15.68
N ILE A 89 -8.29 -13.98 15.16
CA ILE A 89 -8.71 -12.87 14.28
C ILE A 89 -8.61 -11.54 15.03
N ASN A 90 -9.16 -11.48 16.24
CA ASN A 90 -9.20 -10.25 17.03
C ASN A 90 -7.81 -9.79 17.49
N GLU A 91 -6.88 -10.70 17.70
CA GLU A 91 -5.47 -10.36 17.97
C GLU A 91 -4.85 -9.64 16.77
N ILE A 92 -5.02 -10.16 15.55
CA ILE A 92 -4.51 -9.53 14.32
C ILE A 92 -5.17 -8.17 14.08
N LEU A 93 -6.50 -8.08 14.23
CA LEU A 93 -7.26 -6.84 14.06
C LEU A 93 -6.84 -5.77 15.08
N THR A 94 -6.63 -6.18 16.33
CA THR A 94 -6.19 -5.27 17.40
C THR A 94 -4.78 -4.79 17.14
N PHE A 95 -3.85 -5.69 16.80
CA PHE A 95 -2.47 -5.33 16.48
C PHE A 95 -2.43 -4.35 15.29
N SER A 96 -3.20 -4.60 14.24
CA SER A 96 -3.31 -3.69 13.09
C SER A 96 -3.78 -2.30 13.50
N MET A 97 -4.84 -2.19 14.32
CA MET A 97 -5.36 -0.88 14.77
C MET A 97 -4.35 -0.11 15.62
N LEU A 98 -3.59 -0.80 16.49
CA LEU A 98 -2.53 -0.19 17.28
C LEU A 98 -1.41 0.35 16.38
N GLN A 99 -0.97 -0.43 15.40
CA GLN A 99 0.07 -0.01 14.47
C GLN A 99 -0.40 1.12 13.54
N GLN A 100 -1.66 1.10 13.09
CA GLN A 100 -2.22 2.23 12.35
C GLN A 100 -2.19 3.53 13.14
N LYS A 101 -2.45 3.47 14.45
CA LYS A 101 -2.36 4.63 15.34
C LYS A 101 -0.91 5.07 15.56
N GLU A 102 0.00 4.13 15.77
CA GLU A 102 1.44 4.36 15.99
C GLU A 102 2.11 5.01 14.78
N ASP A 103 1.87 4.47 13.58
CA ASP A 103 2.44 4.94 12.32
C ASP A 103 1.61 6.07 11.66
N GLU A 104 0.60 6.60 12.35
CA GLU A 104 -0.31 7.64 11.84
C GLU A 104 -1.01 7.26 10.51
N VAL A 105 -1.25 5.97 10.27
CA VAL A 105 -2.02 5.46 9.14
C VAL A 105 -3.51 5.65 9.42
N SER A 106 -4.01 6.84 9.10
CA SER A 106 -5.44 7.18 9.21
C SER A 106 -6.10 7.25 7.83
N ASN A 107 -7.36 6.81 7.74
CA ASN A 107 -8.19 6.96 6.54
C ASN A 107 -7.58 6.36 5.25
N ASN A 108 -6.93 5.20 5.37
CA ASN A 108 -6.38 4.45 4.23
C ASN A 108 -6.92 3.01 4.19
N ALA A 109 -8.25 2.90 4.20
CA ALA A 109 -8.97 1.63 4.29
C ALA A 109 -8.48 0.60 3.27
N GLY A 110 -8.25 1.01 2.02
CA GLY A 110 -7.81 0.09 0.97
C GLY A 110 -6.47 -0.57 1.25
N PHE A 111 -5.47 0.18 1.72
CA PHE A 111 -4.17 -0.40 2.05
C PHE A 111 -4.28 -1.36 3.25
N VAL A 112 -4.98 -0.94 4.29
CA VAL A 112 -5.17 -1.70 5.53
C VAL A 112 -5.91 -3.01 5.26
N VAL A 113 -7.07 -2.94 4.59
CA VAL A 113 -7.92 -4.11 4.28
C VAL A 113 -7.19 -5.14 3.43
N ILE A 114 -6.43 -4.71 2.41
CA ILE A 114 -5.63 -5.65 1.59
C ILE A 114 -4.57 -6.34 2.44
N LEU A 115 -3.86 -5.60 3.29
CA LEU A 115 -2.80 -6.18 4.11
C LEU A 115 -3.36 -7.15 5.16
N VAL A 116 -4.42 -6.76 5.87
CA VAL A 116 -5.08 -7.62 6.85
C VAL A 116 -5.64 -8.87 6.18
N SER A 117 -6.27 -8.75 5.01
CA SER A 117 -6.72 -9.90 4.21
C SER A 117 -5.57 -10.89 3.93
N ARG A 118 -4.38 -10.39 3.57
CA ARG A 118 -3.20 -11.25 3.36
C ARG A 118 -2.70 -11.90 4.65
N CYS A 119 -2.76 -11.19 5.78
CA CYS A 119 -2.41 -11.76 7.08
C CYS A 119 -3.33 -12.94 7.41
N LEU A 120 -4.65 -12.74 7.28
CA LEU A 120 -5.66 -13.77 7.53
C LEU A 120 -5.53 -14.96 6.57
N ASN A 121 -5.32 -14.71 5.28
CA ASN A 121 -5.09 -15.78 4.29
C ASN A 121 -3.83 -16.60 4.61
N ALA A 122 -2.78 -15.98 5.16
CA ALA A 122 -1.54 -16.68 5.50
C ALA A 122 -1.71 -17.71 6.63
N ILE A 123 -2.73 -17.55 7.48
CA ILE A 123 -3.10 -18.50 8.54
C ILE A 123 -4.34 -19.33 8.19
N GLY A 124 -4.77 -19.33 6.93
CA GLY A 124 -5.89 -20.14 6.45
C GLY A 124 -7.28 -19.63 6.88
N ILE A 125 -7.41 -18.34 7.20
CA ILE A 125 -8.71 -17.74 7.50
C ILE A 125 -9.28 -17.11 6.22
N ASP A 126 -10.29 -17.77 5.67
CA ASP A 126 -11.02 -17.28 4.51
C ASP A 126 -11.69 -15.94 4.83
N ASN A 127 -11.53 -15.00 3.92
CA ASN A 127 -12.11 -13.67 3.98
C ASN A 127 -12.31 -13.13 2.56
N GLN A 128 -13.23 -12.18 2.43
CA GLN A 128 -13.47 -11.45 1.20
C GLN A 128 -13.24 -9.96 1.45
N ILE A 129 -12.57 -9.30 0.51
CA ILE A 129 -12.51 -7.84 0.47
C ILE A 129 -13.77 -7.35 -0.22
N ASP A 130 -14.47 -6.42 0.41
CA ASP A 130 -15.63 -5.76 -0.16
C ASP A 130 -15.48 -4.23 -0.07
N SER A 131 -16.26 -3.52 -0.88
CA SER A 131 -16.20 -2.07 -0.97
C SER A 131 -17.57 -1.49 -1.24
N GLY A 132 -17.77 -0.24 -0.84
CA GLY A 132 -18.99 0.49 -1.13
C GLY A 132 -19.14 1.69 -0.22
N TYR A 133 -20.35 1.95 0.27
CA TYR A 133 -20.60 3.07 1.16
C TYR A 133 -20.66 2.65 2.62
N ARG A 134 -19.97 3.41 3.46
CA ARG A 134 -20.12 3.34 4.92
C ARG A 134 -20.97 4.51 5.40
N HIS A 135 -22.09 4.20 6.03
CA HIS A 135 -23.01 5.15 6.65
C HIS A 135 -22.66 5.30 8.13
N THR A 136 -22.27 6.51 8.54
CA THR A 136 -22.06 6.87 9.95
C THR A 136 -23.22 7.73 10.44
N HIS A 137 -23.13 8.26 11.67
CA HIS A 137 -24.14 9.17 12.20
C HIS A 137 -24.11 10.53 11.47
N GLY A 138 -24.86 10.63 10.37
CA GLY A 138 -25.05 11.86 9.60
C GLY A 138 -24.20 12.00 8.34
N ASP A 139 -23.26 11.08 8.10
CA ASP A 139 -22.41 11.09 6.92
C ASP A 139 -22.45 9.76 6.17
N THR A 140 -22.01 9.80 4.91
CA THR A 140 -21.79 8.62 4.08
C THR A 140 -20.61 8.87 3.17
N PHE A 141 -19.70 7.89 3.09
CA PHE A 141 -18.54 8.02 2.22
C PHE A 141 -18.09 6.65 1.69
N PRO A 142 -17.39 6.64 0.54
CA PRO A 142 -16.77 5.43 -0.01
C PRO A 142 -15.78 4.81 0.98
N HIS A 143 -15.86 3.49 1.18
CA HIS A 143 -15.03 2.74 2.13
C HIS A 143 -14.73 1.32 1.64
N MET A 144 -13.80 0.63 2.31
CA MET A 144 -13.48 -0.79 2.10
C MET A 144 -13.48 -1.53 3.43
N TRP A 145 -13.89 -2.79 3.43
CA TRP A 145 -13.95 -3.63 4.61
C TRP A 145 -13.70 -5.10 4.26
N LEU A 146 -13.59 -5.95 5.28
CA LEU A 146 -13.52 -7.40 5.13
C LEU A 146 -14.88 -8.03 5.44
N ILE A 147 -15.19 -9.13 4.78
CA ILE A 147 -16.26 -10.05 5.13
C ILE A 147 -15.61 -11.36 5.60
N ILE A 148 -15.87 -11.74 6.84
CA ILE A 148 -15.40 -13.01 7.44
C ILE A 148 -16.63 -13.73 7.98
N ASP A 149 -16.93 -14.92 7.46
CA ASP A 149 -18.13 -15.70 7.82
C ASP A 149 -19.45 -14.89 7.78
N GLY A 150 -19.56 -13.98 6.81
CA GLY A 150 -20.72 -13.08 6.68
C GLY A 150 -20.73 -11.88 7.64
N CYS A 151 -19.76 -11.76 8.54
CA CYS A 151 -19.57 -10.59 9.39
C CYS A 151 -18.78 -9.49 8.67
N VAL A 152 -19.26 -8.25 8.77
CA VAL A 152 -18.55 -7.05 8.29
C VAL A 152 -17.49 -6.64 9.31
N ILE A 153 -16.23 -6.60 8.87
CA ILE A 153 -15.08 -6.21 9.67
C ILE A 153 -14.42 -4.97 9.08
N ASP A 154 -14.52 -3.86 9.80
CA ASP A 154 -13.95 -2.56 9.46
C ASP A 154 -12.75 -2.26 10.36
N ASN A 155 -11.57 -2.56 9.87
CA ASN A 155 -10.33 -2.41 10.62
C ASN A 155 -9.59 -1.11 10.30
N THR A 156 -10.29 -0.05 9.85
CA THR A 156 -9.64 1.21 9.49
C THR A 156 -9.65 2.20 10.65
N TYR A 157 -8.47 2.59 11.12
CA TYR A 157 -8.31 3.67 12.08
C TYR A 157 -8.62 5.03 11.44
N ILE A 158 -9.40 5.84 12.15
CA ILE A 158 -9.73 7.21 11.77
C ILE A 158 -9.55 8.08 13.00
N LYS A 159 -8.49 8.89 12.97
CA LYS A 159 -8.04 9.73 14.08
C LYS A 159 -9.15 10.59 14.69
N ASP A 160 -10.02 11.12 13.85
CA ASP A 160 -11.07 12.07 14.26
C ASP A 160 -12.48 11.48 14.08
N LEU A 161 -12.64 10.15 14.20
CA LEU A 161 -13.97 9.55 14.14
C LEU A 161 -14.76 9.90 15.41
N PRO A 162 -15.90 10.62 15.32
CA PRO A 162 -16.66 10.99 16.50
C PRO A 162 -17.16 9.75 17.24
N GLU A 163 -17.11 9.76 18.57
CA GLU A 163 -17.60 8.64 19.41
C GLU A 163 -19.04 8.24 19.07
N GLN A 164 -19.90 9.22 18.75
CA GLN A 164 -21.27 8.97 18.29
C GLN A 164 -21.32 8.17 16.99
N SER A 165 -20.38 8.40 16.06
CA SER A 165 -20.26 7.61 14.83
C SER A 165 -19.81 6.20 15.12
N THR A 166 -18.85 5.99 16.03
CA THR A 166 -18.45 4.64 16.45
C THR A 166 -19.61 3.89 17.10
N LYS A 167 -20.30 4.49 18.07
CA LYS A 167 -21.48 3.91 18.73
C LYS A 167 -22.59 3.59 17.72
N TYR A 168 -22.80 4.47 16.75
CA TYR A 168 -23.74 4.22 15.66
C TYR A 168 -23.33 2.98 14.86
N LEU A 169 -22.10 2.92 14.36
CA LEU A 169 -21.59 1.76 13.61
C LEU A 169 -21.76 0.46 14.41
N CYS A 170 -21.36 0.41 15.68
CA CYS A 170 -21.51 -0.79 16.51
C CYS A 170 -22.98 -1.23 16.64
N LYS A 171 -23.90 -0.28 16.82
CA LYS A 171 -25.33 -0.55 17.02
C LYS A 171 -26.05 -0.98 15.74
N THR A 172 -25.63 -0.49 14.57
CA THR A 172 -26.38 -0.67 13.31
C THR A 172 -25.68 -1.53 12.27
N THR A 173 -24.50 -2.08 12.57
CA THR A 173 -23.86 -3.12 11.74
C THR A 173 -24.78 -4.35 11.59
N PRO A 174 -24.95 -4.92 10.38
CA PRO A 174 -24.25 -4.61 9.13
C PRO A 174 -24.91 -3.54 8.25
N LYS A 175 -26.08 -2.99 8.63
CA LYS A 175 -26.86 -2.06 7.78
C LYS A 175 -26.14 -0.75 7.42
N CYS A 176 -25.06 -0.42 8.13
CA CYS A 176 -24.18 0.71 7.83
C CYS A 176 -23.30 0.51 6.61
N TYR A 177 -23.22 -0.70 6.06
CA TYR A 177 -22.32 -1.05 4.98
C TYR A 177 -23.14 -1.49 3.78
N GLU A 178 -23.09 -0.68 2.73
CA GLU A 178 -23.76 -0.94 1.46
C GLU A 178 -22.70 -1.27 0.41
N SER A 179 -22.63 -2.55 0.01
CA SER A 179 -21.70 -3.00 -1.02
C SER A 179 -22.00 -2.31 -2.36
N TYR A 180 -20.96 -1.77 -2.98
CA TYR A 180 -21.05 -1.05 -4.24
C TYR A 180 -19.73 -1.18 -5.00
N GLU A 181 -19.79 -1.66 -6.24
CA GLU A 181 -18.63 -1.74 -7.11
C GLU A 181 -18.38 -0.37 -7.77
N PHE A 182 -17.39 0.35 -7.27
CA PHE A 182 -17.02 1.64 -7.87
C PHE A 182 -16.34 1.46 -9.22
N SER A 183 -16.57 2.39 -10.14
CA SER A 183 -15.83 2.50 -11.41
C SER A 183 -15.33 3.93 -11.63
N PHE A 184 -14.28 4.10 -12.45
CA PHE A 184 -13.77 5.44 -12.81
C PHE A 184 -14.74 6.25 -13.67
N SER A 185 -15.66 5.59 -14.39
CA SER A 185 -16.61 6.23 -15.30
C SER A 185 -17.86 6.79 -14.63
N GLU A 186 -18.10 6.47 -13.36
CA GLU A 186 -19.32 6.88 -12.67
C GLU A 186 -19.32 8.37 -12.30
N THR A 187 -20.15 9.12 -13.02
CA THR A 187 -20.49 10.51 -12.70
C THR A 187 -21.69 10.63 -11.76
N HIS A 188 -22.51 9.57 -11.63
CA HIS A 188 -23.69 9.60 -10.78
C HIS A 188 -23.30 9.53 -9.31
N MET A 189 -23.40 10.67 -8.64
CA MET A 189 -23.24 10.78 -7.20
C MET A 189 -24.62 10.79 -6.56
N PRO A 190 -24.91 9.95 -5.55
CA PRO A 190 -25.91 10.35 -4.57
C PRO A 190 -25.46 11.71 -4.02
N ASN A 191 -26.40 12.64 -3.79
CA ASN A 191 -26.11 13.94 -3.18
C ASN A 191 -25.63 13.74 -1.73
N LEU A 192 -24.39 13.30 -1.57
CA LEU A 192 -23.77 13.02 -0.29
C LEU A 192 -23.14 14.32 0.21
N LYS A 193 -23.52 14.72 1.43
CA LYS A 193 -22.77 15.74 2.16
C LYS A 193 -21.38 15.19 2.41
N LEU A 194 -20.36 15.86 1.85
CA LEU A 194 -18.97 15.55 2.19
C LEU A 194 -18.76 15.86 3.67
N ASN A 195 -18.28 14.88 4.43
CA ASN A 195 -17.84 15.12 5.80
C ASN A 195 -16.73 16.19 5.79
N ALA A 196 -16.76 17.10 6.76
CA ALA A 196 -15.78 18.17 6.96
C ALA A 196 -14.32 17.69 6.88
N THR A 197 -14.00 16.47 7.33
CA THR A 197 -12.65 15.90 7.26
C THR A 197 -12.20 15.65 5.82
N ASN A 198 -13.08 15.13 4.96
CA ASN A 198 -12.77 14.93 3.54
C ASN A 198 -12.60 16.26 2.80
N VAL A 199 -13.41 17.26 3.17
CA VAL A 199 -13.27 18.63 2.69
C VAL A 199 -11.92 19.21 3.12
N ALA A 200 -11.53 19.03 4.37
CA ALA A 200 -10.24 19.52 4.89
C ALA A 200 -9.03 18.87 4.20
N MET A 201 -9.14 17.59 3.82
CA MET A 201 -8.11 16.90 3.03
C MET A 201 -8.17 17.20 1.52
N GLY A 202 -9.13 18.02 1.07
CA GLY A 202 -9.34 18.32 -0.36
C GLY A 202 -9.68 17.09 -1.21
N MET A 203 -10.13 15.99 -0.59
CA MET A 203 -10.50 14.76 -1.29
C MET A 203 -11.98 14.77 -1.62
N THR A 204 -12.30 14.79 -2.90
CA THR A 204 -13.67 14.61 -3.37
C THR A 204 -14.07 13.13 -3.26
N ASN A 205 -15.38 12.86 -3.21
CA ASN A 205 -15.90 11.49 -3.25
C ASN A 205 -15.45 10.75 -4.51
N SER A 206 -15.33 11.43 -5.66
CA SER A 206 -14.83 10.82 -6.90
C SER A 206 -13.38 10.33 -6.77
N VAL A 207 -12.52 11.08 -6.09
CA VAL A 207 -11.13 10.67 -5.83
C VAL A 207 -11.10 9.45 -4.91
N LEU A 208 -11.90 9.44 -3.85
CA LEU A 208 -11.98 8.29 -2.93
C LEU A 208 -12.48 7.02 -3.63
N LYS A 209 -13.56 7.12 -4.44
CA LYS A 209 -14.06 6.00 -5.25
C LYS A 209 -13.00 5.47 -6.20
N GLY A 210 -12.33 6.35 -6.94
CA GLY A 210 -11.27 5.95 -7.86
C GLY A 210 -10.10 5.26 -7.14
N ARG A 211 -9.75 5.70 -5.93
CA ARG A 211 -8.76 5.01 -5.09
C ARG A 211 -9.22 3.63 -4.68
N ILE A 212 -10.44 3.50 -4.18
CA ILE A 212 -11.01 2.21 -3.77
C ILE A 212 -11.04 1.24 -4.94
N HIS A 213 -11.55 1.69 -6.10
CA HIS A 213 -11.52 0.89 -7.32
C HIS A 213 -10.10 0.45 -7.69
N PHE A 214 -9.10 1.32 -7.54
CA PHE A 214 -7.70 0.94 -7.79
C PHE A 214 -7.20 -0.11 -6.78
N TYR A 215 -7.55 0.02 -5.50
CA TYR A 215 -7.19 -0.94 -4.46
C TYR A 215 -7.82 -2.32 -4.72
N THR A 216 -9.09 -2.37 -5.10
CA THR A 216 -9.80 -3.63 -5.37
C THR A 216 -9.33 -4.28 -6.68
N SER A 217 -9.14 -3.51 -7.75
CA SER A 217 -8.77 -4.04 -9.07
C SER A 217 -7.27 -4.37 -9.21
N LYS A 218 -6.40 -3.62 -8.52
CA LYS A 218 -4.93 -3.71 -8.67
C LYS A 218 -4.23 -3.73 -7.30
N PRO A 219 -4.55 -4.67 -6.38
CA PRO A 219 -4.11 -4.64 -4.99
C PRO A 219 -2.59 -4.65 -4.84
N ASN A 220 -1.88 -5.43 -5.67
CA ASN A 220 -0.41 -5.45 -5.66
C ASN A 220 0.18 -4.08 -6.04
N ARG A 221 -0.39 -3.37 -7.03
CA ARG A 221 0.12 -2.04 -7.44
C ARG A 221 -0.16 -1.03 -6.35
N ALA A 222 -1.30 -1.15 -5.70
CA ALA A 222 -1.70 -0.28 -4.61
C ALA A 222 -0.80 -0.44 -3.38
N LEU A 223 -0.47 -1.68 -2.98
CA LEU A 223 0.54 -1.91 -1.94
C LEU A 223 1.92 -1.37 -2.38
N ALA A 224 2.35 -1.64 -3.61
CA ALA A 224 3.65 -1.18 -4.12
C ALA A 224 3.77 0.34 -4.09
N LEU A 225 2.67 1.03 -4.40
CA LEU A 225 2.57 2.48 -4.31
C LEU A 225 2.60 2.95 -2.86
N GLY A 226 1.83 2.28 -1.98
CA GLY A 226 1.76 2.62 -0.56
C GLY A 226 3.12 2.53 0.13
N LEU A 227 3.95 1.53 -0.20
CA LEU A 227 5.30 1.39 0.37
C LEU A 227 6.28 2.53 0.07
N ASN A 228 5.93 3.45 -0.84
CA ASN A 228 6.72 4.66 -1.00
C ASN A 228 6.41 5.73 0.06
N ARG A 229 5.37 5.57 0.89
CA ARG A 229 5.15 6.39 2.09
C ARG A 229 5.72 5.68 3.31
N GLU A 230 6.49 6.41 4.10
CA GLU A 230 7.14 5.88 5.32
C GLU A 230 6.13 5.27 6.29
N GLN A 231 5.02 5.95 6.57
CA GLN A 231 3.97 5.47 7.48
C GLN A 231 3.41 4.11 7.05
N LEU A 232 3.11 3.96 5.76
CA LEU A 232 2.56 2.71 5.21
C LEU A 232 3.62 1.62 5.10
N PHE A 233 4.88 1.99 4.88
CA PHE A 233 6.00 1.08 4.91
C PHE A 233 6.18 0.50 6.32
N ASN A 234 6.25 1.34 7.35
CA ASN A 234 6.40 0.91 8.73
C ASN A 234 5.25 0.00 9.16
N TYR A 235 4.01 0.42 8.90
CA TYR A 235 2.82 -0.38 9.17
C TYR A 235 2.87 -1.74 8.47
N TYR A 236 3.26 -1.76 7.19
CA TYR A 236 3.39 -3.01 6.43
C TYR A 236 4.41 -3.98 7.03
N PHE A 237 5.59 -3.47 7.40
CA PHE A 237 6.64 -4.30 8.00
C PHE A 237 6.29 -4.74 9.42
N ALA A 238 5.63 -3.90 10.22
CA ALA A 238 5.14 -4.26 11.54
C ALA A 238 4.15 -5.44 11.46
N MET A 239 3.20 -5.40 10.53
CA MET A 239 2.26 -6.51 10.29
C MET A 239 2.96 -7.79 9.84
N ILE A 240 3.88 -7.71 8.86
CA ILE A 240 4.65 -8.90 8.42
C ILE A 240 5.42 -9.52 9.59
N ARG A 241 6.10 -8.69 10.35
CA ARG A 241 6.89 -9.13 11.49
C ARG A 241 6.02 -9.79 12.54
N HIS A 242 4.88 -9.20 12.88
CA HIS A 242 3.93 -9.79 13.82
C HIS A 242 3.44 -11.17 13.33
N MET A 243 3.10 -11.29 12.05
CA MET A 243 2.67 -12.57 11.48
C MET A 243 3.76 -13.65 11.56
N TYR A 244 5.02 -13.26 11.33
CA TYR A 244 6.16 -14.18 11.46
C TYR A 244 6.47 -14.53 12.92
N ASP A 245 6.48 -13.55 13.81
CA ASP A 245 6.90 -13.71 15.21
C ASP A 245 5.85 -14.51 16.01
N ILE A 246 4.56 -14.25 15.81
CA ILE A 246 3.46 -14.87 16.57
C ILE A 246 2.96 -16.16 15.91
N TYR A 247 2.63 -16.12 14.63
CA TYR A 247 1.96 -17.24 13.93
C TYR A 247 2.90 -18.14 13.15
N LYS A 248 4.20 -17.77 13.04
CA LYS A 248 5.22 -18.49 12.27
C LYS A 248 4.85 -18.67 10.79
N VAL A 249 4.12 -17.71 10.23
CA VAL A 249 3.75 -17.71 8.81
C VAL A 249 4.42 -16.57 8.04
N CYS A 250 4.63 -16.78 6.74
CA CYS A 250 5.06 -15.74 5.82
C CYS A 250 3.85 -15.19 5.06
N ILE A 251 3.72 -13.87 5.01
CA ILE A 251 2.72 -13.22 4.16
C ILE A 251 3.23 -13.20 2.72
N THR A 252 2.35 -13.43 1.75
CA THR A 252 2.68 -13.19 0.35
C THR A 252 3.06 -11.72 0.15
N GLY A 253 4.34 -11.47 -0.14
CA GLY A 253 4.87 -10.14 -0.37
C GLY A 253 4.32 -9.48 -1.63
N ILE A 254 4.84 -8.29 -1.95
CA ILE A 254 4.54 -7.62 -3.21
C ILE A 254 5.46 -8.21 -4.28
N ASP A 255 4.87 -8.67 -5.39
CA ASP A 255 5.67 -9.17 -6.51
C ASP A 255 6.61 -8.07 -7.03
N PRO A 256 7.94 -8.24 -6.93
CA PRO A 256 8.91 -7.23 -7.39
C PRO A 256 8.76 -6.94 -8.88
N LYS A 257 8.23 -7.90 -9.66
CA LYS A 257 7.94 -7.74 -11.10
C LYS A 257 7.04 -6.54 -11.40
N ILE A 258 6.24 -6.10 -10.43
CA ILE A 258 5.36 -4.94 -10.58
C ILE A 258 6.09 -3.63 -10.89
N ARG A 259 7.38 -3.55 -10.51
CA ARG A 259 8.25 -2.41 -10.82
C ARG A 259 8.91 -2.53 -12.19
N PHE A 260 8.73 -3.65 -12.88
CA PHE A 260 9.35 -3.95 -14.17
C PHE A 260 8.33 -4.18 -15.28
N VAL A 261 7.05 -3.86 -15.04
CA VAL A 261 5.98 -3.88 -16.03
C VAL A 261 5.48 -2.48 -16.32
N CYS A 262 4.98 -2.26 -17.53
CA CYS A 262 4.20 -1.08 -17.79
C CYS A 262 2.89 -1.12 -16.98
N TRP A 263 2.61 -0.11 -16.17
CA TRP A 263 1.39 -0.04 -15.34
C TRP A 263 0.10 0.13 -16.16
N TRP A 264 0.23 0.57 -17.42
CA TRP A 264 -0.88 0.71 -18.36
C TRP A 264 -1.16 -0.59 -19.13
N CYS A 265 -0.22 -1.03 -19.98
CA CYS A 265 -0.44 -2.17 -20.89
C CYS A 265 0.04 -3.53 -20.34
N GLU A 266 0.62 -3.54 -19.13
CA GLU A 266 1.09 -4.74 -18.42
C GLU A 266 2.19 -5.52 -19.15
N GLN A 267 2.74 -4.95 -20.21
CA GLN A 267 3.79 -5.56 -21.01
C GLN A 267 5.17 -5.23 -20.45
N TYR A 268 6.09 -6.17 -20.71
CA TYR A 268 7.51 -5.96 -20.49
C TYR A 268 8.17 -5.32 -21.71
N PRO A 269 9.16 -4.44 -21.51
CA PRO A 269 10.08 -4.07 -22.55
C PRO A 269 10.90 -5.30 -22.92
N LYS A 270 10.97 -5.64 -24.21
CA LYS A 270 11.75 -6.77 -24.73
C LYS A 270 13.18 -6.83 -24.18
N LEU A 271 13.81 -5.67 -24.03
CA LEU A 271 15.20 -5.55 -23.58
C LEU A 271 15.42 -5.91 -22.10
N GLY A 272 14.36 -5.94 -21.27
CA GLY A 272 14.46 -6.26 -19.84
C GLY A 272 14.38 -7.73 -19.48
N LYS A 273 14.15 -8.61 -20.47
CA LYS A 273 13.92 -10.04 -20.24
C LYS A 273 15.12 -10.73 -19.59
N HIS A 274 16.33 -10.33 -19.97
CA HIS A 274 17.57 -10.87 -19.38
C HIS A 274 17.66 -10.60 -17.88
N PHE A 275 17.41 -9.36 -17.44
CA PHE A 275 17.43 -8.99 -16.02
C PHE A 275 16.42 -9.78 -15.18
N LEU A 276 15.24 -10.08 -15.73
CA LEU A 276 14.18 -10.78 -14.98
C LEU A 276 14.36 -12.29 -14.95
N SER A 277 14.97 -12.87 -15.98
CA SER A 277 15.28 -14.31 -15.99
C SER A 277 16.21 -14.71 -14.84
N GLU A 278 16.98 -13.76 -14.33
CA GLU A 278 17.89 -13.93 -13.19
C GLU A 278 17.19 -13.76 -11.84
N ILE A 279 16.09 -12.98 -11.79
CA ILE A 279 15.37 -12.65 -10.56
C ILE A 279 14.19 -13.62 -10.31
N GLY A 280 13.55 -14.15 -11.35
CA GLY A 280 12.17 -14.65 -11.21
C GLY A 280 11.77 -15.91 -11.96
N GLY A 281 12.72 -16.76 -12.39
CA GLY A 281 12.41 -17.98 -13.14
C GLY A 281 11.79 -17.72 -14.53
N PRO A 282 11.40 -18.76 -15.29
CA PRO A 282 10.75 -18.59 -16.59
C PRO A 282 9.46 -17.77 -16.46
N CYS A 283 9.26 -16.82 -17.36
CA CYS A 283 8.19 -15.82 -17.28
C CYS A 283 7.38 -15.82 -18.60
N ASP A 284 6.09 -16.19 -18.54
CA ASP A 284 5.20 -16.36 -19.71
C ASP A 284 4.62 -15.04 -20.26
N ILE A 285 5.37 -13.94 -20.20
CA ILE A 285 4.79 -12.61 -20.40
C ILE A 285 4.99 -12.12 -21.83
N LYS A 286 3.89 -11.65 -22.44
CA LYS A 286 3.83 -11.20 -23.84
C LYS A 286 4.75 -10.00 -24.08
N GLU A 287 5.58 -10.10 -25.11
CA GLU A 287 6.57 -9.09 -25.46
C GLU A 287 6.03 -8.03 -26.43
N THR A 288 6.59 -6.81 -26.40
CA THR A 288 6.26 -5.74 -27.37
C THR A 288 7.40 -5.36 -28.28
N ASN A 289 7.13 -5.24 -29.58
CA ASN A 289 8.10 -4.73 -30.56
C ASN A 289 8.26 -3.20 -30.41
N THR A 290 9.12 -2.75 -29.49
CA THR A 290 9.55 -1.35 -29.47
C THR A 290 10.74 -1.18 -30.43
N SER A 291 10.46 -0.61 -31.60
CA SER A 291 11.45 -0.27 -32.63
C SER A 291 12.17 1.03 -32.30
N SER A 292 13.13 1.02 -31.37
CA SER A 292 14.14 2.07 -31.29
C SER A 292 15.40 1.56 -30.60
N LYS A 293 16.54 1.78 -31.27
CA LYS A 293 17.86 1.51 -30.71
C LYS A 293 18.10 2.45 -29.52
N LEU A 294 18.58 1.86 -28.44
CA LEU A 294 19.36 2.42 -27.33
C LEU A 294 18.61 2.96 -26.09
N THR A 295 18.88 2.24 -24.99
CA THR A 295 18.53 2.44 -23.58
C THR A 295 17.19 1.87 -23.11
N TRP A 296 17.29 0.78 -22.34
CA TRP A 296 16.22 0.14 -21.58
C TRP A 296 15.82 1.03 -20.39
N LYS A 297 15.20 2.18 -20.68
CA LYS A 297 14.70 3.07 -19.63
C LYS A 297 13.19 3.11 -19.71
N PHE A 298 12.54 2.42 -18.76
CA PHE A 298 11.16 2.76 -18.43
C PHE A 298 11.11 4.25 -18.11
N SER A 299 10.12 4.95 -18.64
CA SER A 299 9.78 6.25 -18.08
C SER A 299 9.10 5.98 -16.75
N HIS A 300 9.83 6.20 -15.65
CA HIS A 300 9.24 6.22 -14.33
C HIS A 300 8.34 7.46 -14.18
N CYS A 301 7.26 7.33 -13.44
CA CYS A 301 6.51 8.50 -13.02
C CYS A 301 7.40 9.38 -12.15
N SER A 302 7.75 10.58 -12.61
CA SER A 302 8.64 11.52 -11.90
C SER A 302 8.11 12.02 -10.55
N ARG A 303 6.83 11.76 -10.25
CA ARG A 303 6.17 12.12 -8.99
C ARG A 303 6.28 11.01 -7.95
N CYS A 304 5.77 9.81 -8.27
CA CYS A 304 5.73 8.72 -7.31
C CYS A 304 6.96 7.81 -7.35
N MET A 305 7.71 7.80 -8.46
CA MET A 305 8.85 6.93 -8.73
C MET A 305 8.56 5.41 -8.69
N VAL A 306 7.30 4.99 -8.46
CA VAL A 306 6.88 3.58 -8.45
C VAL A 306 6.37 3.13 -9.82
N ALA A 307 5.47 3.90 -10.41
CA ALA A 307 4.82 3.51 -11.65
C ALA A 307 5.79 3.60 -12.84
N ASN A 308 5.74 2.58 -13.69
CA ASN A 308 6.63 2.40 -14.83
C ASN A 308 5.83 2.36 -16.12
N TYR A 309 6.36 2.96 -17.18
CA TYR A 309 5.69 2.99 -18.49
C TYR A 309 6.65 2.71 -19.64
N CYS A 310 6.23 1.84 -20.57
CA CYS A 310 7.01 1.50 -21.76
C CYS A 310 7.04 2.64 -22.80
N SER A 311 6.18 3.65 -22.65
CA SER A 311 6.11 4.82 -23.51
C SER A 311 5.40 5.97 -22.81
N LEU A 312 5.68 7.19 -23.26
CA LEU A 312 4.95 8.39 -22.83
C LEU A 312 3.45 8.29 -23.15
N LYS A 313 3.07 7.58 -24.22
CA LYS A 313 1.67 7.31 -24.55
C LYS A 313 0.98 6.53 -23.44
N CYS A 314 1.60 5.44 -22.99
CA CYS A 314 1.09 4.63 -21.87
C CYS A 314 1.01 5.43 -20.57
N GLN A 315 2.02 6.26 -20.28
CA GLN A 315 1.98 7.14 -19.11
C GLN A 315 0.81 8.13 -19.18
N LYS A 316 0.58 8.77 -20.34
CA LYS A 316 -0.54 9.71 -20.51
C LYS A 316 -1.89 9.02 -20.39
N SER A 317 -2.04 7.82 -20.96
CA SER A 317 -3.27 7.03 -20.82
C SER A 317 -3.53 6.65 -19.36
N ASP A 318 -2.55 6.06 -18.67
CA ASP A 318 -2.72 5.73 -17.25
C ASP A 318 -2.95 6.97 -16.38
N TRP A 319 -2.30 8.09 -16.71
CA TRP A 319 -2.51 9.36 -16.00
C TRP A 319 -3.95 9.85 -16.09
N THR A 320 -4.54 9.83 -17.29
CA THR A 320 -5.93 10.24 -17.49
C THR A 320 -6.90 9.33 -16.76
N ASP A 321 -6.64 8.02 -16.78
CA ASP A 321 -7.62 7.04 -16.34
C ASP A 321 -7.54 6.77 -14.83
N ASN A 322 -6.33 6.59 -14.28
CA ASN A 322 -6.15 6.08 -12.91
C ASN A 322 -5.08 6.83 -12.11
N HIS A 323 -3.91 7.06 -12.72
CA HIS A 323 -2.70 7.41 -11.99
C HIS A 323 -2.79 8.80 -11.34
N ASN A 324 -3.46 9.76 -11.97
CA ASN A 324 -3.64 11.11 -11.39
C ASN A 324 -4.30 11.10 -9.99
N ILE A 325 -5.20 10.15 -9.72
CA ILE A 325 -5.96 10.00 -8.46
C ILE A 325 -5.13 9.36 -7.35
N ILE A 326 -4.29 8.40 -7.73
CA ILE A 326 -3.49 7.59 -6.79
C ILE A 326 -2.06 8.10 -6.61
N CYS A 327 -1.54 8.91 -7.56
CA CYS A 327 -0.13 9.30 -7.59
C CYS A 327 0.29 10.01 -6.30
N LEU A 328 1.43 9.60 -5.76
CA LEU A 328 2.08 10.24 -4.63
C LEU A 328 2.61 11.63 -5.00
N SER A 329 2.61 12.57 -4.05
CA SER A 329 3.26 13.87 -4.22
C SER A 329 4.78 13.71 -4.16
N ARG A 330 5.50 14.53 -4.94
CA ARG A 330 6.96 14.57 -4.98
C ARG A 330 7.44 15.09 -3.62
N GLY A 331 7.92 14.21 -2.74
CA GLY A 331 8.23 14.51 -1.34
C GLY A 331 7.58 13.56 -0.34
N SER A 332 6.56 12.81 -0.76
CA SER A 332 5.99 11.70 0.02
C SER A 332 6.64 10.34 -0.30
N VAL A 333 7.80 10.37 -0.97
CA VAL A 333 8.50 9.20 -1.49
C VAL A 333 9.74 8.92 -0.64
N TYR A 334 9.74 7.78 0.03
CA TYR A 334 10.83 7.29 0.87
C TYR A 334 11.92 6.54 0.06
N LEU A 335 11.54 5.87 -1.02
CA LEU A 335 12.46 5.04 -1.80
C LEU A 335 13.06 5.79 -3.00
N PRO A 336 14.39 5.70 -3.23
CA PRO A 336 15.02 6.30 -4.39
C PRO A 336 14.55 5.63 -5.70
N PRO A 337 14.67 6.32 -6.84
CA PRO A 337 14.39 5.74 -8.15
C PRO A 337 15.27 4.52 -8.41
N LEU A 338 14.70 3.42 -8.95
CA LEU A 338 15.47 2.21 -9.27
C LEU A 338 16.60 2.45 -10.28
N GLY A 339 16.56 3.55 -11.03
CA GLY A 339 17.58 3.94 -12.01
C GLY A 339 18.68 4.88 -11.48
N ASP A 340 18.52 5.42 -10.26
CA ASP A 340 19.51 6.33 -9.63
C ASP A 340 20.45 5.59 -8.68
N ILE A 341 20.25 4.29 -8.48
CA ILE A 341 21.30 3.42 -7.95
C ILE A 341 22.29 3.26 -9.10
N PRO A 342 23.49 3.89 -9.04
CA PRO A 342 24.48 3.65 -10.07
C PRO A 342 24.77 2.16 -10.05
N PHE A 343 24.34 1.45 -11.09
CA PHE A 343 25.01 0.22 -11.47
C PHE A 343 26.45 0.66 -11.69
N ILE A 344 27.33 0.33 -10.73
CA ILE A 344 28.74 0.70 -10.79
C ILE A 344 29.26 0.13 -12.09
N SER A 345 29.32 0.99 -13.12
CA SER A 345 30.02 0.69 -14.34
C SER A 345 31.47 0.62 -13.94
N ASP A 346 32.08 -0.54 -14.18
CA ASP A 346 33.50 -0.74 -13.91
C ASP A 346 34.33 0.44 -14.42
N PRO A 347 35.39 0.84 -13.70
CA PRO A 347 36.38 1.71 -14.31
C PRO A 347 36.92 1.01 -15.56
N VAL A 348 36.71 1.66 -16.70
CA VAL A 348 37.30 1.26 -17.98
C VAL A 348 38.82 1.17 -17.74
N SER A 349 39.35 -0.05 -17.82
CA SER A 349 40.79 -0.32 -17.79
C SER A 349 41.32 -0.53 -19.20
#